data_AF-M9M6U1-F1
#
_entry.id   AF-M9M6U1-F1
#
_cell.length_a   1.000
_cell.length_b   1.000
_cell.length_c   1.000
_cell.angle_alpha   90.00
_cell.angle_beta   90.00
_cell.angle_gamma   90.00
#
_symmetry.space_group_name_H-M   'P 1'
#
loop_
_entity.id
_entity.type
_entity.pdbx_description
1 polymer ?
#
loop_
_entity_poly.entity_id
_entity_poly.type
_entity_poly.pdbx_seq_one_letter_code
_entity_poly.pdbx_strand_id
1 'polypeptide(L)'
;MQMLKLFPVVALLGVAFAREHRGACLAREAAASLDSAPWNADIAICYHGHNSAYTNDGNTDKSQNVFAGLRWADCHGVGLDCFWMKGENIFQFWGDGGSDNLAFVKRNDKCDYHPDDKVIYCHT
;
A
#
# COMPACT_ATOMS: atom_id res chain seq x y z
N MET A 1 -3.93 -37.90 -56.56
CA MET A 1 -2.79 -37.25 -55.89
C MET A 1 -3.33 -36.16 -54.97
N GLN A 2 -3.25 -36.37 -53.66
CA GLN A 2 -3.64 -35.43 -52.60
C GLN A 2 -2.53 -34.37 -52.47
N MET A 3 -2.87 -33.08 -52.59
CA MET A 3 -2.00 -32.00 -52.11
C MET A 3 -2.57 -31.45 -50.79
N LEU A 4 -1.71 -31.46 -49.78
CA LEU A 4 -2.00 -31.15 -48.40
C LEU A 4 -2.41 -29.68 -48.19
N LYS A 5 -3.44 -29.50 -47.35
CA LYS A 5 -3.80 -28.22 -46.73
C LYS A 5 -2.76 -27.86 -45.67
N LEU A 6 -2.06 -26.74 -45.82
CA LEU A 6 -1.29 -26.14 -44.73
C LEU A 6 -2.27 -25.47 -43.76
N PHE A 7 -2.30 -25.96 -42.52
CA PHE A 7 -2.95 -25.28 -41.41
C PHE A 7 -2.02 -24.19 -40.84
N PRO A 8 -2.52 -23.00 -40.49
CA PRO A 8 -1.73 -22.01 -39.78
C PRO A 8 -1.54 -22.48 -38.34
N VAL A 9 -0.27 -22.57 -37.92
CA VAL A 9 0.12 -22.82 -36.54
C VAL A 9 -0.28 -21.61 -35.71
N VAL A 10 -1.28 -21.78 -34.85
CA VAL A 10 -1.64 -20.80 -33.82
C VAL A 10 -0.51 -20.78 -32.79
N ALA A 11 0.32 -19.74 -32.82
CA ALA A 11 1.28 -19.46 -31.76
C ALA A 11 0.49 -19.01 -30.53
N LEU A 12 0.25 -19.93 -29.59
CA LEU A 12 -0.20 -19.59 -28.24
C LEU A 12 0.95 -18.86 -27.54
N LEU A 13 0.93 -17.53 -27.58
CA LEU A 13 1.73 -16.70 -26.68
C LEU A 13 1.19 -16.93 -25.26
N GLY A 14 1.79 -17.89 -24.55
CA GLY A 14 1.56 -18.09 -23.13
C GLY A 14 2.05 -16.87 -22.37
N VAL A 15 1.14 -16.07 -21.82
CA VAL A 15 1.50 -15.02 -20.86
C VAL A 15 1.98 -15.74 -19.60
N ALA A 16 3.29 -15.80 -19.40
CA ALA A 16 3.85 -16.20 -18.13
C ALA A 16 3.55 -15.09 -17.12
N PHE A 17 2.56 -15.32 -16.25
CA PHE A 17 2.35 -14.45 -15.10
C PHE A 17 3.54 -14.65 -14.14
N ALA A 18 4.49 -13.72 -14.16
CA ALA A 18 5.50 -13.64 -13.11
C ALA A 18 4.76 -13.43 -11.79
N ARG A 19 5.08 -14.26 -10.78
CA ARG A 19 4.50 -14.12 -9.44
C ARG A 19 4.89 -12.75 -8.89
N GLU A 20 3.90 -11.93 -8.54
CA GLU A 20 4.12 -10.61 -7.93
C GLU A 20 4.99 -10.78 -6.67
N HIS A 21 5.93 -9.86 -6.46
CA HIS A 21 6.70 -9.79 -5.22
C HIS A 21 5.88 -9.03 -4.17
N ARG A 22 6.05 -9.37 -2.89
CA ARG A 22 5.30 -8.76 -1.78
C ARG A 22 5.36 -7.23 -1.80
N GLY A 23 6.53 -6.63 -1.92
CA GLY A 23 6.63 -5.17 -2.01
C GLY A 23 5.89 -4.54 -3.21
N ALA A 24 5.77 -5.24 -4.34
CA ALA A 24 4.98 -4.76 -5.48
C ALA A 24 3.47 -4.78 -5.17
N CYS A 25 3.00 -5.85 -4.52
CA CYS A 25 1.64 -5.93 -4.01
C CYS A 25 1.36 -4.78 -3.01
N LEU A 26 2.24 -4.57 -2.01
CA LEU A 26 2.09 -3.48 -1.04
C LEU A 26 2.00 -2.11 -1.71
N ALA A 27 2.87 -1.83 -2.68
CA ALA A 27 2.85 -0.56 -3.42
C ALA A 27 1.53 -0.36 -4.19
N ARG A 28 1.03 -1.42 -4.85
CA ARG A 28 -0.27 -1.41 -5.52
C ARG A 28 -1.42 -1.18 -4.54
N GLU A 29 -1.38 -1.82 -3.37
CA GLU A 29 -2.41 -1.63 -2.36
C GLU A 29 -2.37 -0.23 -1.74
N ALA A 30 -1.19 0.36 -1.52
CA ALA A 30 -1.06 1.74 -1.05
C ALA A 30 -1.61 2.74 -2.07
N ALA A 31 -1.34 2.54 -3.36
CA ALA A 31 -1.88 3.38 -4.44
C ALA A 31 -3.41 3.32 -4.51
N ALA A 32 -4.00 2.11 -4.54
CA ALA A 32 -5.45 1.96 -4.55
C ALA A 32 -6.12 2.45 -3.25
N SER A 33 -5.41 2.41 -2.12
CA SER A 33 -5.85 3.05 -0.88
C SER A 33 -5.87 4.58 -1.01
N LEU A 34 -4.89 5.20 -1.65
CA LEU A 34 -4.94 6.65 -1.89
C LEU A 34 -6.08 7.03 -2.86
N ASP A 35 -6.33 6.23 -3.88
CA ASP A 35 -7.42 6.45 -4.86
C ASP A 35 -8.81 6.39 -4.21
N SER A 36 -8.96 5.57 -3.16
CA SER A 36 -10.21 5.44 -2.40
C SER A 36 -10.34 6.41 -1.22
N ALA A 37 -9.25 7.08 -0.85
CA ALA A 37 -9.25 8.06 0.23
C ALA A 37 -10.00 9.35 -0.16
N PRO A 38 -10.49 10.12 0.81
CA PRO A 38 -11.01 11.46 0.55
C PRO A 38 -10.03 12.31 -0.26
N TRP A 39 -10.53 13.19 -1.12
CA TRP A 39 -9.72 14.02 -2.02
C TRP A 39 -8.69 14.89 -1.29
N ASN A 40 -8.91 15.17 0.01
CA ASN A 40 -8.05 15.96 0.88
C ASN A 40 -7.17 15.11 1.81
N ALA A 41 -7.06 13.80 1.59
CA ALA A 41 -6.05 12.98 2.26
C ALA A 41 -4.65 13.36 1.76
N ASP A 42 -3.70 13.54 2.68
CA ASP A 42 -2.31 13.89 2.34
C ASP A 42 -1.49 12.65 2.02
N ILE A 43 -1.81 11.52 2.64
CA ILE A 43 -1.13 10.24 2.44
C ILE A 43 -2.08 9.06 2.66
N ALA A 44 -1.84 7.97 1.94
CA ALA A 44 -2.36 6.64 2.28
C ALA A 44 -1.20 5.72 2.60
N ILE A 45 -1.36 4.91 3.65
CA ILE A 45 -0.35 4.02 4.19
C ILE A 45 -0.97 2.62 4.27
N CYS A 46 -0.21 1.60 3.89
CA CYS A 46 -0.51 0.20 4.12
C CYS A 46 0.65 -0.43 4.89
N TYR A 47 0.35 -1.04 6.03
CA TYR A 47 1.38 -1.57 6.91
C TYR A 47 1.04 -2.98 7.44
N HIS A 48 2.06 -3.81 7.52
CA HIS A 48 2.03 -5.08 8.24
C HIS A 48 2.85 -4.99 9.54
N GLY A 49 2.17 -5.16 10.68
CA GLY A 49 2.81 -5.29 11.99
C GLY A 49 2.22 -4.37 13.05
N HIS A 50 2.86 -4.36 14.22
CA HIS A 50 2.45 -3.51 15.36
C HIS A 50 2.61 -2.03 15.03
N ASN A 51 1.54 -1.26 15.18
CA ASN A 51 1.47 0.13 14.73
C ASN A 51 0.42 0.98 15.46
N SER A 52 0.58 2.29 15.46
CA SER A 52 -0.24 3.22 16.24
C SER A 52 -1.62 3.49 15.62
N ALA A 53 -1.83 3.18 14.34
CA ALA A 53 -3.10 3.41 13.65
C ALA A 53 -4.23 2.52 14.19
N TYR A 54 -3.92 1.31 14.66
CA TYR A 54 -4.90 0.33 15.14
C TYR A 54 -4.67 -0.17 16.58
N THR A 55 -3.73 0.43 17.31
CA THR A 55 -3.45 0.12 18.71
C THR A 55 -3.54 1.36 19.57
N ASN A 56 -3.60 1.25 20.90
CA ASN A 56 -3.61 2.42 21.79
C ASN A 56 -2.22 3.01 22.06
N ASP A 57 -1.19 2.49 21.37
CA ASP A 57 0.17 2.96 21.51
C ASP A 57 0.43 4.14 20.57
N GLY A 58 1.41 4.97 20.94
CA GLY A 58 1.85 6.09 20.12
C GLY A 58 0.84 7.24 20.06
N ASN A 59 1.03 8.11 19.06
CA ASN A 59 0.42 9.44 19.03
C ASN A 59 -0.47 9.69 17.80
N THR A 60 -0.87 8.65 17.05
CA THR A 60 -1.77 8.82 15.89
C THR A 60 -3.10 9.44 16.31
N ASP A 61 -3.43 10.60 15.74
CA ASP A 61 -4.75 11.17 15.87
C ASP A 61 -5.74 10.38 15.01
N LYS A 62 -6.66 9.69 15.67
CA LYS A 62 -7.70 8.84 15.04
C LYS A 62 -9.04 9.56 14.91
N SER A 63 -9.05 10.87 15.11
CA SER A 63 -10.24 11.69 14.89
C SER A 63 -10.68 11.55 13.44
N GLN A 64 -11.98 11.33 13.22
CA GLN A 64 -12.57 11.07 11.90
C GLN A 64 -12.25 12.14 10.85
N ASN A 65 -11.89 13.34 11.30
CA ASN A 65 -11.53 14.45 10.43
C ASN A 65 -10.11 14.36 9.87
N VAL A 66 -9.19 13.59 10.45
CA VAL A 66 -7.76 13.54 10.06
C VAL A 66 -7.24 12.14 9.81
N PHE A 67 -8.06 11.11 10.05
CA PHE A 67 -7.70 9.71 9.91
C PHE A 67 -8.94 8.87 9.64
N ALA A 68 -8.81 7.88 8.75
CA ALA A 68 -9.69 6.71 8.78
C ALA A 68 -9.01 5.48 8.18
N GLY A 69 -9.41 4.31 8.68
CA GLY A 69 -9.13 3.05 8.02
C GLY A 69 -9.86 2.95 6.68
N LEU A 70 -9.19 2.37 5.69
CA LEU A 70 -9.73 2.18 4.35
C LEU A 70 -10.12 0.73 4.12
N ARG A 71 -9.17 -0.18 4.31
CA ARG A 71 -9.34 -1.60 3.99
C ARG A 71 -8.24 -2.45 4.58
N TRP A 72 -8.53 -3.75 4.64
CA TRP A 72 -7.54 -4.79 4.82
C TRP A 72 -7.18 -5.39 3.45
N ALA A 73 -5.90 -5.67 3.22
CA ALA A 73 -5.42 -6.34 2.01
C ALA A 73 -4.49 -7.50 2.34
N ASP A 74 -4.50 -8.55 1.50
CA ASP A 74 -3.57 -9.68 1.60
C ASP A 74 -2.50 -9.59 0.51
N CYS A 75 -1.23 -9.52 0.93
CA CYS A 75 -0.10 -9.60 0.03
C CYS A 75 0.75 -10.85 0.33
N HIS A 76 0.35 -11.97 -0.27
CA HIS A 76 1.01 -13.28 -0.18
C HIS A 76 1.02 -13.88 1.24
N GLY A 77 -0.13 -13.88 1.92
CA GLY A 77 -0.28 -14.39 3.28
C GLY A 77 0.09 -13.38 4.36
N VAL A 78 0.21 -12.11 3.98
CA VAL A 78 0.56 -11.00 4.86
C VAL A 78 -0.60 -10.01 4.84
N GLY A 79 -1.30 -9.91 5.97
CA GLY A 79 -2.37 -8.94 6.16
C GLY A 79 -1.82 -7.53 6.35
N LEU A 80 -2.38 -6.60 5.60
CA LEU A 80 -2.05 -5.17 5.61
C LEU A 80 -3.24 -4.38 6.11
N ASP A 81 -3.01 -3.54 7.10
CA ASP A 81 -3.96 -2.51 7.47
C ASP A 81 -3.65 -1.25 6.66
N CYS A 82 -4.63 -0.81 5.86
CA CYS A 82 -4.51 0.39 5.03
C CYS A 82 -5.42 1.50 5.53
N PHE A 83 -4.88 2.71 5.60
CA PHE A 83 -5.54 3.90 6.15
C PHE A 83 -5.01 5.17 5.49
N TRP A 84 -5.70 6.29 5.69
CA TRP A 84 -5.24 7.60 5.27
C TRP A 84 -5.03 8.52 6.46
N MET A 85 -4.14 9.51 6.29
CA MET A 85 -3.95 10.63 7.21
C MET A 85 -3.97 11.95 6.46
N LYS A 86 -4.30 13.04 7.16
CA LYS A 86 -4.08 14.40 6.68
C LYS A 86 -3.85 15.38 7.83
N GLY A 87 -3.34 16.55 7.50
CA GLY A 87 -3.02 17.61 8.46
C GLY A 87 -1.96 17.15 9.44
N GLU A 88 -1.89 17.83 10.59
CA GLU A 88 -0.98 17.44 11.65
C GLU A 88 -1.38 16.07 12.23
N ASN A 89 -0.61 15.04 11.90
CA ASN A 89 -0.84 13.67 12.35
C ASN A 89 0.45 12.86 12.29
N ILE A 90 0.55 11.81 13.09
CA ILE A 90 1.75 10.98 13.20
C ILE A 90 1.39 9.50 13.14
N PHE A 91 1.99 8.76 12.23
CA PHE A 91 1.95 7.31 12.19
C PHE A 91 3.26 6.76 12.73
N GLN A 92 3.19 5.83 13.67
CA GLN A 92 4.33 5.15 14.27
C GLN A 92 4.18 3.64 14.06
N PHE A 93 5.30 2.99 13.76
CA PHE A 93 5.35 1.56 13.59
C PHE A 93 6.53 0.98 14.36
N TRP A 94 6.38 -0.21 14.93
CA TRP A 94 7.43 -0.82 15.76
C TRP A 94 8.12 -1.99 15.08
N GLY A 95 7.51 -2.55 14.04
CA GLY A 95 8.07 -3.63 13.23
C GLY A 95 9.08 -3.15 12.18
N ASP A 96 9.19 -3.92 11.11
CA ASP A 96 10.04 -3.60 9.96
C ASP A 96 9.36 -2.54 9.06
N GLY A 97 10.11 -1.51 8.67
CA GLY A 97 9.69 -0.45 7.76
C GLY A 97 10.16 -0.66 6.32
N GLY A 98 10.71 -1.84 6.00
CA GLY A 98 11.13 -2.21 4.65
C GLY A 98 9.95 -2.28 3.67
N SER A 99 10.28 -2.25 2.37
CA SER A 99 9.32 -2.26 1.25
C SER A 99 8.36 -3.45 1.23
N ASP A 100 8.65 -4.46 2.03
CA ASP A 100 7.94 -5.71 2.15
C ASP A 100 6.90 -5.71 3.29
N ASN A 101 6.90 -4.67 4.12
CA ASN A 101 5.99 -4.51 5.26
C ASN A 101 5.34 -3.11 5.33
N LEU A 102 5.97 -2.08 4.74
CA LEU A 102 5.45 -0.72 4.68
C LEU A 102 5.43 -0.22 3.24
N ALA A 103 4.28 0.28 2.82
CA ALA A 103 4.15 1.10 1.61
C ALA A 103 3.24 2.29 1.88
N PHE A 104 3.53 3.41 1.23
CA PHE A 104 2.72 4.61 1.32
C PHE A 104 2.75 5.39 0.01
N VAL A 105 1.70 6.14 -0.25
CA VAL A 105 1.62 7.07 -1.38
C VAL A 105 1.20 8.44 -0.84
N LYS A 106 2.05 9.43 -1.07
CA LYS A 106 1.79 10.83 -0.72
C LYS A 106 1.03 11.50 -1.87
N ARG A 107 -0.02 12.25 -1.54
CA ARG A 107 -0.73 13.10 -2.49
C ARG A 107 -0.02 14.45 -2.69
N ASN A 108 0.71 14.90 -1.66
CA ASN A 108 1.41 16.17 -1.61
C ASN A 108 2.66 16.05 -0.71
N ASP A 109 3.38 17.16 -0.56
CA ASP A 109 4.63 17.21 0.22
C ASP A 109 4.38 17.49 1.71
N LYS A 110 3.19 17.20 2.24
CA LYS A 110 2.84 17.47 3.64
C LYS A 110 3.23 16.38 4.63
N CYS A 111 3.76 15.27 4.16
CA CYS A 111 4.13 14.17 5.03
C CYS A 111 5.57 13.75 4.78
N ASP A 112 6.31 13.47 5.84
CA ASP A 112 7.70 13.06 5.83
C ASP A 112 7.87 11.67 6.42
N TYR A 113 8.78 10.89 5.84
CA TYR A 113 9.12 9.56 6.31
C TYR A 113 10.46 9.61 7.04
N HIS A 114 10.44 9.27 8.32
CA HIS A 114 11.59 9.21 9.21
C HIS A 114 11.83 7.74 9.59
N PRO A 115 12.59 6.98 8.77
CA PRO A 115 12.80 5.55 8.98
C PRO A 115 13.55 5.24 10.28
N ASP A 116 14.49 6.10 10.69
CA ASP A 116 15.29 5.93 11.91
C ASP A 116 14.43 6.01 13.17
N ASP A 117 13.44 6.91 13.16
CA ASP A 117 12.46 7.08 14.23
C ASP A 117 11.26 6.13 14.10
N LYS A 118 11.16 5.42 12.98
CA LYS A 118 10.01 4.61 12.56
C LYS A 118 8.68 5.37 12.56
N VAL A 119 8.71 6.56 11.96
CA VAL A 119 7.59 7.49 11.93
C VAL A 119 7.30 7.98 10.52
N ILE A 120 6.01 8.16 10.20
CA ILE A 120 5.56 9.08 9.15
C ILE A 120 4.83 10.23 9.82
N TYR A 121 5.33 11.46 9.64
CA TYR A 121 4.74 12.66 10.22
C TYR A 121 4.13 13.52 9.12
N CYS A 122 2.86 13.89 9.27
CA CYS A 122 2.18 14.85 8.41
C CYS A 122 2.07 16.20 9.12
N HIS A 123 2.25 17.28 8.36
CA HIS A 123 2.18 18.66 8.81
C HIS A 123 1.12 19.44 8.04
N THR A 124 0.85 20.68 8.48
CA THR A 124 -0.15 21.55 7.85
C THR A 124 0.32 22.17 6.54
#